data_AF-A0A959AZM4-F1
#
_entry.id   AF-A0A959AZM4-F1
#
_cell.length_a   1.000
_cell.length_b   1.000
_cell.length_c   1.000
_cell.angle_alpha   90.00
_cell.angle_beta   90.00
_cell.angle_gamma   90.00
#
_symmetry.space_group_name_H-M   'P 1'
#
loop_
_entity.id
_entity.type
_entity.pdbx_description
1 polymer ?
#
loop_
_entity_poly.entity_id
_entity_poly.type
_entity_poly.pdbx_seq_one_letter_code
_entity_poly.pdbx_strand_id
1 'polypeptide(L)'
;MAKKTASREKAKTNPNELVALAFSKDGQLLARTRPDNDKLYFDLKPEQLRYARVFVFPEPPAGIEGITLAKAERLQAYEPAIKLGPNNELDISRIPGKIIQRWLWYRCCARGRVTKRFLIDGLWQDMPVCNAIVHICEVDPILIVLPRV
;
A
#
# COMPACT_ATOMS: atom_id res chain seq x y z
N MET A 1 -18.09 -22.32 40.88
CA MET A 1 -17.01 -22.41 39.87
C MET A 1 -17.53 -23.19 38.67
N ALA A 2 -17.70 -22.55 37.52
CA ALA A 2 -17.94 -23.24 36.25
C ALA A 2 -17.40 -22.34 35.13
N LYS A 3 -16.23 -22.71 34.61
CA LYS A 3 -15.57 -22.07 33.46
C LYS A 3 -16.46 -22.27 32.23
N LYS A 4 -17.02 -21.19 31.69
CA LYS A 4 -17.57 -21.20 30.32
C LYS A 4 -16.46 -20.79 29.37
N THR A 5 -15.98 -21.79 28.65
CA THR A 5 -15.01 -21.74 27.56
C THR A 5 -15.45 -20.73 26.52
N ALA A 6 -14.65 -19.67 26.34
CA ALA A 6 -14.84 -18.71 25.26
C ALA A 6 -14.42 -19.37 23.94
N SER A 7 -15.41 -19.80 23.17
CA SER A 7 -15.24 -20.24 21.80
C SER A 7 -14.77 -19.05 20.96
N ARG A 8 -13.52 -19.09 20.49
CA ARG A 8 -12.97 -18.16 19.49
C ARG A 8 -13.76 -18.35 18.20
N GLU A 9 -14.74 -17.48 17.99
CA GLU A 9 -15.45 -17.35 16.73
C GLU A 9 -14.44 -16.85 15.69
N LYS A 10 -14.05 -17.73 14.76
CA LYS A 10 -13.22 -17.37 13.61
C LYS A 10 -14.01 -16.37 12.78
N ALA A 11 -13.60 -15.10 12.82
CA ALA A 11 -14.18 -14.05 12.01
C ALA A 11 -14.14 -14.47 10.53
N LYS A 12 -15.31 -14.42 9.91
CA LYS A 12 -15.57 -14.80 8.52
C LYS A 12 -14.94 -13.72 7.62
N THR A 13 -13.67 -13.87 7.27
CA THR A 13 -12.95 -12.90 6.43
C THR A 13 -13.54 -12.91 5.03
N ASN A 14 -14.27 -11.84 4.66
CA ASN A 14 -14.67 -11.63 3.28
C ASN A 14 -13.41 -11.30 2.45
N PRO A 15 -13.11 -12.01 1.36
CA PRO A 15 -11.88 -11.83 0.59
C PRO A 15 -11.76 -10.46 -0.13
N ASN A 16 -12.79 -9.61 0.00
CA ASN A 16 -12.81 -8.23 -0.52
C ASN A 16 -12.65 -7.17 0.58
N GLU A 17 -12.52 -7.56 1.85
CA GLU A 17 -12.27 -6.58 2.92
C GLU A 17 -10.83 -6.06 2.84
N LEU A 18 -10.71 -4.77 2.57
CA LEU A 18 -9.43 -4.08 2.56
C LEU A 18 -8.94 -3.83 3.98
N VAL A 19 -7.65 -3.99 4.18
CA VAL A 19 -6.93 -3.62 5.39
C VAL A 19 -5.84 -2.62 5.06
N ALA A 20 -5.63 -1.65 5.95
CA ALA A 20 -4.54 -0.71 5.86
C ALA A 20 -3.59 -0.86 7.06
N LEU A 21 -2.30 -0.97 6.77
CA LEU A 21 -1.24 -1.07 7.76
C LEU A 21 -0.30 0.13 7.64
N ALA A 22 0.01 0.78 8.76
CA ALA A 22 0.99 1.86 8.84
C ALA A 22 2.28 1.35 9.49
N PHE A 23 3.40 1.50 8.81
CA PHE A 23 4.73 1.14 9.30
C PHE A 23 5.60 2.38 9.51
N SER A 24 6.51 2.34 10.49
CA SER A 24 7.61 3.29 10.58
C SER A 24 8.58 3.10 9.40
N LYS A 25 9.46 4.08 9.16
CA LYS A 25 10.59 3.94 8.24
C LYS A 25 11.49 2.74 8.59
N ASP A 26 11.59 2.42 9.87
CA ASP A 26 12.37 1.29 10.39
C ASP A 26 11.66 -0.06 10.22
N GLY A 27 10.45 -0.07 9.65
CA GLY A 27 9.68 -1.28 9.39
C GLY A 27 8.88 -1.84 10.56
N GLN A 28 8.81 -1.12 11.69
CA GLN A 28 7.92 -1.45 12.80
C GLN A 28 6.47 -1.11 12.46
N LEU A 29 5.53 -2.00 12.80
CA LEU A 29 4.11 -1.75 12.64
C LEU A 29 3.65 -0.73 13.69
N LEU A 30 3.12 0.41 13.24
CA LEU A 30 2.61 1.48 14.11
C LEU A 30 1.13 1.29 14.41
N ALA A 31 0.32 1.07 13.38
CA ALA A 31 -1.13 0.92 13.51
C ALA A 31 -1.74 0.14 12.34
N ARG A 32 -2.97 -0.32 12.56
CA ARG A 32 -3.81 -0.98 11.57
C ARG A 32 -5.19 -0.36 11.59
N THR A 33 -5.82 -0.25 10.42
CA THR A 33 -7.19 0.24 10.29
C THR A 33 -7.88 -0.42 9.10
N ARG A 34 -9.19 -0.26 9.03
CA ARG A 34 -10.01 -0.66 7.87
C ARG A 34 -10.52 0.62 7.19
N PRO A 35 -10.64 0.64 5.85
CA PRO A 35 -11.24 1.77 5.18
C PRO A 35 -12.68 1.97 5.59
N ASP A 36 -13.04 3.23 5.79
CA ASP A 36 -14.41 3.69 5.83
C ASP A 36 -14.67 4.46 4.52
N ASN A 37 -15.34 3.80 3.58
CA ASN A 37 -15.43 4.24 2.19
C ASN A 37 -14.03 4.43 1.57
N ASP A 38 -13.77 5.60 0.99
CA ASP A 38 -12.49 5.99 0.39
C ASP A 38 -11.55 6.71 1.37
N LYS A 39 -11.77 6.56 2.68
CA LYS A 39 -10.96 7.23 3.71
C LYS A 39 -10.37 6.23 4.71
N LEU A 40 -9.13 6.47 5.10
CA LEU A 40 -8.46 5.77 6.19
C LEU A 40 -8.27 6.69 7.39
N TYR A 41 -8.58 6.17 8.57
CA TYR A 41 -8.34 6.83 9.85
C TYR A 41 -7.42 5.96 10.69
N PHE A 42 -6.25 6.48 11.06
CA PHE A 42 -5.32 5.81 11.95
C PHE A 42 -5.38 6.46 13.33
N ASP A 43 -5.41 5.64 14.37
CA ASP A 43 -5.23 6.07 15.75
C ASP A 43 -3.74 6.34 16.02
N LEU A 44 -3.19 7.36 15.35
CA LEU A 44 -1.81 7.81 15.43
C LEU A 44 -1.76 9.32 15.46
N LYS A 45 -0.71 9.88 16.09
CA LYS A 45 -0.46 11.31 15.99
C LYS A 45 -0.20 11.71 14.53
N PRO A 46 -0.68 12.87 14.07
CA PRO A 46 -0.51 13.30 12.67
C PRO A 46 0.96 13.34 12.24
N GLU A 47 1.85 13.72 13.15
CA GLU A 47 3.30 13.73 12.92
C GLU A 47 3.86 12.34 12.62
N GLN A 48 3.46 11.33 13.39
CA GLN A 48 3.90 9.94 13.16
C GLN A 48 3.34 9.41 11.85
N LEU A 49 2.07 9.73 11.54
CA LEU A 49 1.42 9.31 10.31
C LEU A 49 2.06 9.94 9.07
N ARG A 50 2.48 11.22 9.13
CA ARG A 50 3.18 11.91 8.03
C ARG A 50 4.47 11.22 7.58
N TYR A 51 5.17 10.57 8.51
CA TYR A 51 6.42 9.86 8.22
C TYR A 51 6.26 8.34 8.09
N ALA A 52 5.06 7.83 8.31
CA ALA A 52 4.75 6.43 8.15
C ALA A 52 4.73 6.01 6.68
N ARG A 53 4.78 4.70 6.45
CA ARG A 53 4.49 4.06 5.17
C ARG A 53 3.18 3.30 5.33
N VAL A 54 2.17 3.68 4.57
CA VAL A 54 0.84 3.08 4.63
C VAL A 54 0.70 2.09 3.49
N PHE A 55 0.16 0.90 3.76
CA PHE A 55 -0.06 -0.14 2.76
C PHE A 55 -1.51 -0.59 2.83
N VAL A 56 -2.19 -0.62 1.69
CA VAL A 56 -3.59 -1.02 1.54
C VAL A 56 -3.67 -2.24 0.63
N PHE A 57 -4.29 -3.30 1.11
CA PHE A 57 -4.43 -4.57 0.38
C PHE A 57 -5.63 -5.36 0.92
N PRO A 58 -6.19 -6.31 0.15
CA PRO A 58 -7.23 -7.18 0.67
C PRO A 58 -6.67 -8.09 1.76
N GLU A 59 -7.45 -8.33 2.81
CA GLU A 59 -7.03 -9.15 3.93
C GLU A 59 -6.70 -10.59 3.46
N PRO A 60 -5.45 -11.06 3.66
CA PRO A 60 -5.05 -12.39 3.19
C PRO A 60 -5.79 -13.48 3.99
N PRO A 61 -6.09 -14.65 3.39
CA PRO A 61 -6.80 -15.74 4.07
C PRO A 61 -6.08 -16.28 5.31
N ALA A 62 -4.75 -16.15 5.33
CA ALA A 62 -3.91 -16.53 6.47
C ALA A 62 -3.94 -15.51 7.64
N GLY A 63 -4.66 -14.40 7.48
CA GLY A 63 -4.74 -13.30 8.44
C GLY A 63 -3.56 -12.33 8.34
N ILE A 64 -3.70 -11.20 9.05
CA ILE A 64 -2.75 -10.08 9.07
C ILE A 64 -1.71 -10.15 10.20
N GLU A 65 -1.79 -11.18 11.05
CA GLU A 65 -0.89 -11.34 12.19
C GLU A 65 0.55 -11.60 11.71
N GLY A 66 1.51 -10.84 12.24
CA GLY A 66 2.92 -10.97 11.90
C GLY A 66 3.31 -10.48 10.49
N ILE A 67 2.49 -9.64 9.84
CA ILE A 67 2.91 -8.99 8.59
C ILE A 67 4.03 -7.99 8.88
N THR A 68 5.20 -8.27 8.32
CA THR A 68 6.35 -7.35 8.31
C THR A 68 6.26 -6.39 7.13
N LEU A 69 7.01 -5.28 7.21
CA LEU A 69 7.13 -4.33 6.09
C LEU A 69 7.53 -5.04 4.77
N ALA A 70 8.55 -5.89 4.81
CA ALA A 70 9.00 -6.64 3.63
C ALA A 70 7.91 -7.58 3.07
N LYS A 71 7.06 -8.14 3.93
CA LYS A 71 5.93 -8.96 3.49
C LYS A 71 4.84 -8.10 2.87
N ALA A 72 4.52 -6.94 3.44
CA ALA A 72 3.57 -5.98 2.87
C ALA A 72 4.03 -5.47 1.48
N GLU A 73 5.33 -5.20 1.33
CA GLU A 73 5.93 -4.82 0.05
C GLU A 73 5.84 -5.94 -1.00
N ARG A 74 6.10 -7.19 -0.59
CA ARG A 74 5.98 -8.37 -1.49
C ARG A 74 4.55 -8.66 -1.92
N LEU A 75 3.59 -8.31 -1.06
CA LEU A 75 2.16 -8.36 -1.37
C LEU A 75 1.74 -7.24 -2.35
N GLN A 76 2.66 -6.36 -2.75
CA GLN A 76 2.42 -5.25 -3.67
C GLN A 76 1.18 -4.43 -3.28
N ALA A 77 1.03 -4.26 -1.98
CA ALA A 77 -0.01 -3.44 -1.40
C ALA A 77 0.11 -2.01 -1.94
N TYR A 78 -1.03 -1.39 -2.18
CA TYR A 78 -1.09 -0.01 -2.61
C TYR A 78 -0.55 0.89 -1.50
N GLU A 79 0.47 1.69 -1.81
CA GLU A 79 1.07 2.66 -0.88
C GLU A 79 0.59 4.07 -1.26
N PRO A 80 -0.43 4.64 -0.58
CA PRO A 80 -0.88 6.00 -0.87
C PRO A 80 0.20 7.02 -0.54
N ALA A 81 0.27 8.07 -1.36
CA ALA A 81 1.01 9.26 -0.98
C ALA A 81 0.32 9.91 0.23
N ILE A 82 1.06 10.09 1.33
CA ILE A 82 0.50 10.62 2.57
C ILE A 82 0.19 12.11 2.41
N LYS A 83 -1.10 12.40 2.25
CA LYS A 83 -1.69 13.73 2.29
C LYS A 83 -2.83 13.70 3.29
N LEU A 84 -2.60 14.26 4.47
CA LEU A 84 -3.59 14.30 5.53
C LEU A 84 -4.65 15.35 5.21
N GLY A 85 -5.91 14.94 5.26
CA GLY A 85 -7.05 15.84 5.21
C GLY A 85 -7.22 16.66 6.51
N PRO A 86 -8.26 17.49 6.59
CA PRO A 86 -8.51 18.36 7.74
C PRO A 86 -8.72 17.59 9.05
N ASN A 87 -9.19 16.34 8.98
CA ASN A 87 -9.44 15.47 10.13
C ASN A 87 -8.38 14.36 10.27
N ASN A 88 -7.19 14.55 9.70
CA ASN A 88 -6.13 13.54 9.61
C ASN A 88 -6.55 12.28 8.85
N GLU A 89 -7.52 12.38 7.95
CA GLU A 89 -7.86 11.29 7.05
C GLU A 89 -6.80 11.12 5.96
N LEU A 90 -6.64 9.87 5.53
CA LEU A 90 -5.91 9.54 4.31
C LEU A 90 -6.91 9.19 3.22
N ASP A 91 -6.89 9.96 2.15
CA ASP A 91 -7.74 9.74 0.98
C ASP A 91 -7.16 8.61 0.11
N ILE A 92 -7.97 7.57 -0.07
CA ILE A 92 -7.66 6.41 -0.91
C ILE A 92 -8.59 6.31 -2.13
N SER A 93 -9.36 7.35 -2.45
CA SER A 93 -10.23 7.41 -3.64
C SER A 93 -9.50 7.16 -4.97
N ARG A 94 -8.17 7.38 -4.98
CA ARG A 94 -7.30 7.09 -6.13
C ARG A 94 -6.96 5.62 -6.27
N ILE A 95 -7.29 4.77 -5.31
CA ILE A 95 -7.22 3.32 -5.48
C ILE A 95 -8.20 2.98 -6.60
N PRO A 96 -7.73 2.51 -7.77
CA PRO A 96 -8.67 2.07 -8.78
C PRO A 96 -9.49 0.94 -8.15
N GLY A 97 -10.82 1.08 -8.11
CA GLY A 97 -11.75 0.11 -7.49
C GLY A 97 -11.63 -1.34 -8.00
N LYS A 98 -10.77 -1.56 -9.00
CA LYS A 98 -10.42 -2.85 -9.61
C LYS A 98 -9.19 -3.54 -9.00
N ILE A 99 -8.46 -2.96 -8.03
CA ILE A 99 -7.36 -3.70 -7.36
C ILE A 99 -7.89 -5.02 -6.77
N ILE A 100 -9.11 -5.00 -6.21
CA ILE A 100 -9.77 -6.16 -5.62
C ILE A 100 -10.04 -7.28 -6.63
N GLN A 101 -10.50 -6.97 -7.85
CA GLN A 101 -10.91 -7.99 -8.84
C GLN A 101 -9.74 -8.68 -9.55
N ARG A 102 -8.53 -8.12 -9.45
CA ARG A 102 -7.44 -8.39 -10.38
C ARG A 102 -6.06 -8.50 -9.73
N TRP A 103 -5.98 -8.47 -8.39
CA TRP A 103 -4.72 -8.51 -7.64
C TRP A 103 -3.83 -9.73 -7.93
N LEU A 104 -4.43 -10.89 -8.25
CA LEU A 104 -3.65 -12.07 -8.68
C LEU A 104 -2.99 -11.91 -10.06
N TRP A 105 -3.53 -11.05 -10.94
CA TRP A 105 -3.15 -10.93 -12.36
C TRP A 105 -2.45 -9.61 -12.69
N TYR A 106 -2.72 -8.52 -11.96
CA TYR A 106 -2.21 -7.17 -12.24
C TYR A 106 -1.34 -6.71 -11.07
N ARG A 107 -0.23 -7.41 -10.90
CA ARG A 107 0.81 -7.21 -9.89
C ARG A 107 1.65 -5.94 -10.13
N CYS A 108 1.03 -4.83 -10.53
CA CYS A 108 1.74 -3.66 -11.06
C CYS A 108 1.47 -2.38 -10.27
N CYS A 109 1.76 -2.42 -8.96
CA CYS A 109 2.10 -1.18 -8.24
C CYS A 109 3.59 -0.89 -8.46
N ALA A 110 3.92 -0.17 -9.54
CA ALA A 110 5.30 0.28 -9.80
C ALA A 110 5.64 1.47 -8.89
N ARG A 111 6.74 1.35 -8.13
CA ARG A 111 7.29 2.42 -7.30
C ARG A 111 8.57 2.94 -7.95
N GLY A 112 8.67 4.25 -8.15
CA GLY A 112 9.84 4.88 -8.72
C GLY A 112 9.92 6.36 -8.42
N ARG A 113 11.11 6.95 -8.61
CA ARG A 113 11.33 8.40 -8.59
C ARG A 113 11.66 8.84 -10.01
N VAL A 114 10.94 9.84 -10.52
CA VAL A 114 11.28 10.49 -11.79
C VAL A 114 12.16 11.68 -11.49
N THR A 115 13.44 11.54 -11.83
CA THR A 115 14.48 12.54 -11.58
C THR A 115 15.24 12.83 -12.87
N LYS A 116 15.70 14.07 -13.03
CA LYS A 116 16.55 14.50 -14.14
C LYS A 116 17.85 15.08 -13.58
N ARG A 117 18.95 14.79 -14.28
CA ARG A 117 20.26 15.40 -14.00
C ARG A 117 20.30 16.83 -14.51
N PHE A 118 20.69 17.75 -13.64
CA PHE A 118 20.96 19.14 -13.99
C PHE A 118 22.41 19.48 -13.62
N LEU A 119 23.02 20.35 -14.42
CA LEU A 119 24.30 20.96 -14.09
C LEU A 119 23.99 22.26 -13.34
N ILE A 120 24.30 22.31 -12.05
CA ILE A 120 24.11 23.49 -11.18
C ILE A 120 25.47 23.78 -10.56
N ASP A 121 25.97 25.00 -10.71
CA ASP A 121 27.26 25.43 -10.17
C ASP A 121 28.44 24.51 -10.56
N GLY A 122 28.39 23.96 -11.78
CA GLY A 122 29.41 23.04 -12.31
C GLY A 122 29.33 21.61 -11.79
N LEU A 123 28.35 21.28 -10.93
CA LEU A 123 28.12 19.96 -10.39
C LEU A 123 26.86 19.33 -10.99
N TRP A 124 26.94 18.03 -11.30
CA TRP A 124 25.79 17.25 -11.73
C TRP A 124 24.96 16.83 -10.52
N GLN A 125 23.70 17.26 -10.47
CA GLN A 125 22.77 16.92 -9.39
C GLN A 125 21.46 16.34 -9.94
N ASP A 126 20.95 15.29 -9.28
CA ASP A 126 19.65 14.69 -9.58
C ASP A 126 18.54 15.52 -8.90
N MET A 127 17.63 16.10 -9.69
CA MET A 127 16.49 16.87 -9.18
C MET A 127 15.14 16.28 -9.65
N PRO A 128 14.05 16.47 -8.88
CA PRO A 128 12.72 16.06 -9.30
C PRO A 128 12.30 16.81 -10.58
N VAL A 129 11.55 16.12 -11.44
CA VAL A 129 11.01 16.73 -12.67
C VAL A 129 9.68 17.41 -12.36
N CYS A 130 9.62 18.73 -12.51
CA CYS A 130 8.39 19.50 -12.40
C CYS A 130 7.47 19.21 -13.60
N ASN A 131 6.15 19.11 -13.36
CA ASN A 131 5.12 18.89 -14.39
C ASN A 131 5.33 17.64 -15.27
N ALA A 132 5.96 16.60 -14.74
CA ALA A 132 6.10 15.34 -15.45
C ALA A 132 4.74 14.63 -15.59
N ILE A 133 4.40 14.22 -16.81
CA ILE A 133 3.34 13.25 -17.07
C ILE A 133 4.01 11.89 -17.22
N VAL A 134 3.72 10.97 -16.31
CA VAL A 134 4.31 9.64 -16.28
C VAL A 134 3.25 8.65 -16.75
N HIS A 135 3.51 7.98 -17.86
CA HIS A 135 2.68 6.87 -18.34
C HIS A 135 3.38 5.55 -18.02
N ILE A 136 2.80 4.75 -17.13
CA ILE A 136 3.33 3.44 -16.75
C ILE A 136 2.60 2.40 -17.58
N CYS A 137 3.27 1.82 -18.57
CA CYS A 137 2.77 0.65 -19.29
C CYS A 137 3.25 -0.62 -18.59
N GLU A 138 2.33 -1.48 -18.18
CA GLU A 138 2.64 -2.87 -17.86
C GLU A 138 2.96 -3.59 -19.19
N VAL A 139 4.23 -3.86 -19.45
CA VAL A 139 4.65 -4.70 -20.57
C VAL A 139 4.76 -6.12 -20.04
N ASP A 140 3.63 -6.82 -20.01
CA ASP A 140 3.63 -8.25 -19.69
C ASP A 140 4.06 -9.02 -20.96
N PRO A 141 5.23 -9.68 -21.00
CA PRO A 141 5.74 -10.34 -22.21
C PRO A 141 5.02 -11.67 -22.46
N ILE A 142 3.77 -11.83 -22.04
CA ILE A 142 3.05 -13.09 -22.11
C ILE A 142 2.98 -13.61 -23.55
N LEU A 143 2.82 -12.71 -24.53
CA LEU A 143 2.84 -13.03 -25.95
C LEU A 143 4.22 -13.44 -26.48
N ILE A 144 5.30 -13.03 -25.81
CA ILE A 144 6.69 -13.36 -26.15
C ILE A 144 7.14 -14.68 -25.48
N VAL A 145 6.56 -14.99 -24.31
CA VAL A 145 6.89 -16.17 -23.50
C VAL A 145 6.05 -17.39 -23.90
N LEU A 146 4.77 -17.22 -24.23
CA LEU A 146 3.87 -18.30 -24.70
C LEU A 146 4.43 -19.18 -25.83
N PRO A 147 5.10 -18.66 -26.87
CA PRO A 147 5.66 -19.50 -27.92
C PRO A 147 6.99 -20.19 -27.55
N ARG A 148 7.52 -19.99 -26.34
CA ARG A 148 8.80 -20.57 -25.87
C ARG A 148 8.65 -21.64 -24.78
N VAL A 149 7.42 -21.98 -24.39
CA VAL A 149 7.08 -23.03 -23.41
C VAL A 149 6.31 -24.13 -24.13
#